data_AF-A0A917Z2P4-F1
#
_entry.id   AF-A0A917Z2P4-F1
#
_cell.length_a   1.000
_cell.length_b   1.000
_cell.length_c   1.000
_cell.angle_alpha   90.00
_cell.angle_beta   90.00
_cell.angle_gamma   90.00
#
_symmetry.space_group_name_H-M   'P 1'
#
loop_
_entity.id
_entity.type
_entity.pdbx_description
1 polymer ?
#
loop_
_entity_poly.entity_id
_entity_poly.type
_entity_poly.pdbx_seq_one_letter_code
_entity_poly.pdbx_strand_id
1 'polypeptide(L)'
;MVVSDILYLIAACIGLAALATHWSEVFTVVRIVGAVYLVYLGWKMWNAPLDLSATEEKPATFGGALSFLQGALISASNPKVILFYIAFLPTFMDLSVMTATDIGLAAFLTLVALMIGLMCIALFAAKARKLFKSERAVKRLNKSAGSIMVAAGAFLVSRN
;
A
#
# COMPACT_ATOMS: atom_id res chain seq x y z
N MET A 1 -8.09 7.62 5.96
CA MET A 1 -7.49 6.59 5.08
C MET A 1 -7.25 7.16 3.69
N VAL A 2 -8.24 7.24 2.79
CA VAL A 2 -8.04 7.70 1.39
C VAL A 2 -7.31 9.05 1.28
N VAL A 3 -7.72 10.04 2.07
CA VAL A 3 -7.04 11.35 2.09
C VAL A 3 -5.57 11.23 2.49
N SER A 4 -5.27 10.44 3.52
CA SER A 4 -3.90 10.18 3.95
C SER A 4 -3.11 9.54 2.81
N ASP A 5 -3.62 8.47 2.19
CA ASP A 5 -2.92 7.74 1.13
C ASP A 5 -2.60 8.64 -0.08
N ILE A 6 -3.51 9.54 -0.45
CA ILE A 6 -3.29 10.53 -1.52
C ILE A 6 -2.20 11.53 -1.13
N LEU A 7 -2.26 12.07 0.10
CA LEU A 7 -1.23 12.98 0.59
C LEU A 7 0.15 12.30 0.63
N TYR A 8 0.21 11.02 1.00
CA TYR A 8 1.45 10.25 0.96
C TYR A 8 1.95 10.04 -0.45
N LEU A 9 1.08 9.70 -1.40
CA LEU A 9 1.49 9.54 -2.79
C LEU A 9 2.10 10.84 -3.32
N ILE A 10 1.45 11.98 -3.07
CA ILE A 10 1.95 13.29 -3.50
C ILE A 10 3.31 13.57 -2.86
N ALA A 11 3.44 13.38 -1.54
CA ALA A 11 4.70 13.59 -0.83
C ALA A 11 5.82 12.66 -1.32
N ALA A 12 5.49 11.39 -1.58
CA ALA A 12 6.42 10.41 -2.11
C ALA A 12 6.88 10.77 -3.53
N CYS A 13 5.95 11.17 -4.42
CA CYS A 13 6.29 11.64 -5.76
C CYS A 13 7.26 12.82 -5.70
N ILE A 14 6.97 13.83 -4.88
CA ILE A 14 7.82 15.03 -4.74
C ILE A 14 9.19 14.65 -4.15
N GLY A 15 9.21 13.90 -3.04
CA GLY A 15 10.45 13.53 -2.36
C GLY A 15 11.34 12.61 -3.18
N LEU A 16 10.75 11.62 -3.86
CA LEU A 16 11.50 10.70 -4.72
C LEU A 16 11.96 11.38 -6.01
N ALA A 17 11.19 12.32 -6.58
CA ALA A 17 11.63 13.13 -7.72
C ALA A 17 12.85 13.98 -7.35
N ALA A 18 12.85 14.62 -6.18
CA ALA A 18 14.01 15.38 -5.68
C ALA A 18 15.23 14.48 -5.44
N LEU A 19 15.04 13.26 -4.93
CA LEU A 19 16.13 12.28 -4.78
C LEU A 19 16.64 11.80 -6.15
N ALA A 20 15.77 11.56 -7.12
CA ALA A 20 16.14 11.10 -8.45
C ALA A 20 16.98 12.14 -9.21
N THR A 21 16.67 13.43 -9.07
CA THR A 21 17.37 14.52 -9.77
C THR A 21 18.70 14.89 -9.13
N HIS A 22 18.80 14.84 -7.79
CA HIS A 22 19.99 15.30 -7.06
C HIS A 22 20.91 14.18 -6.56
N TRP A 23 20.39 12.98 -6.28
CA TRP A 23 21.10 11.90 -5.59
C TRP A 23 20.78 10.51 -6.18
N SER A 24 21.24 10.26 -7.42
CA SER A 24 20.96 9.00 -8.16
C SER A 24 21.36 7.71 -7.40
N GLU A 25 22.47 7.72 -6.66
CA GLU A 25 22.88 6.55 -5.86
C GLU A 25 21.91 6.27 -4.70
N VAL A 26 21.48 7.31 -3.98
CA VAL A 26 20.51 7.20 -2.88
C VAL A 26 19.17 6.70 -3.43
N PHE A 27 18.74 7.22 -4.57
CA PHE A 27 17.53 6.76 -5.26
C PHE A 27 17.59 5.26 -5.58
N THR A 28 18.75 4.77 -6.05
CA THR A 28 18.96 3.35 -6.33
C THR A 28 18.90 2.50 -5.06
N VAL A 29 19.53 2.92 -3.97
CA VAL A 29 19.48 2.24 -2.67
C VAL A 29 18.04 2.14 -2.18
N VAL A 30 17.30 3.25 -2.23
CA VAL A 30 15.90 3.35 -1.83
C VAL A 30 15.03 2.39 -2.64
N ARG A 31 15.26 2.30 -3.96
CA ARG A 31 14.57 1.36 -4.86
C ARG A 31 14.82 -0.10 -4.46
N ILE A 32 16.07 -0.48 -4.20
CA ILE A 32 16.46 -1.85 -3.82
C ILE A 32 15.87 -2.22 -2.46
N VAL A 33 15.97 -1.33 -1.46
CA VAL A 33 15.40 -1.55 -0.13
C VAL A 33 13.89 -1.75 -0.23
N GLY A 34 13.21 -0.94 -1.04
CA GLY A 34 11.79 -1.10 -1.33
C GLY A 34 11.47 -2.47 -1.94
N ALA A 35 12.25 -2.93 -2.91
CA ALA A 35 12.06 -4.23 -3.56
C ALA A 35 12.19 -5.40 -2.58
N VAL A 36 13.26 -5.39 -1.77
CA VAL A 36 13.49 -6.40 -0.73
C VAL A 36 12.35 -6.40 0.28
N TYR A 37 11.85 -5.21 0.65
CA TYR A 37 10.72 -5.10 1.56
C TYR A 37 9.41 -5.66 1.00
N LEU A 38 9.13 -5.49 -0.31
CA LEU A 38 7.98 -6.11 -0.96
C LEU A 38 8.06 -7.64 -0.93
N VAL A 39 9.24 -8.20 -1.20
CA VAL A 39 9.48 -9.64 -1.09
C VAL A 39 9.27 -10.12 0.35
N TYR A 40 9.83 -9.40 1.32
CA TYR A 40 9.64 -9.70 2.74
C TYR A 40 8.16 -9.67 3.16
N LEU A 41 7.41 -8.65 2.73
CA LEU A 41 5.97 -8.56 2.99
C LEU A 41 5.21 -9.72 2.35
N GLY A 42 5.53 -10.09 1.11
CA GLY A 42 4.91 -11.22 0.44
C GLY A 42 5.19 -12.55 1.16
N TRP A 43 6.42 -12.75 1.63
CA TRP A 43 6.80 -13.90 2.46
C TRP A 43 6.08 -13.91 3.82
N LYS A 44 5.99 -12.74 4.49
CA LYS A 44 5.23 -12.59 5.74
C LYS A 44 3.76 -12.91 5.55
N MET A 45 3.16 -12.58 4.39
CA MET A 45 1.77 -12.95 4.07
C MET A 45 1.61 -14.46 3.88
N TRP A 46 2.58 -15.15 3.27
CA TRP A 46 2.55 -16.62 3.19
C TRP A 46 2.56 -17.31 4.55
N ASN A 47 3.31 -16.75 5.50
CA ASN A 47 3.49 -17.31 6.85
C ASN A 47 2.62 -16.63 7.91
N ALA A 48 1.67 -15.78 7.51
CA ALA A 48 0.86 -15.02 8.45
C ALA A 48 0.06 -15.98 9.36
N PRO A 49 0.19 -15.86 10.70
CA PRO A 49 -0.63 -16.64 11.62
C PRO A 49 -2.10 -16.31 11.38
N LEU A 50 -2.93 -17.34 11.30
CA LEU A 50 -4.36 -17.21 11.05
C LEU A 50 -5.05 -17.04 12.38
N ASP A 51 -5.02 -15.81 12.89
CA ASP A 51 -5.86 -15.47 14.03
C ASP A 51 -7.26 -15.16 13.51
N LEU A 52 -8.10 -16.19 13.45
CA LEU A 52 -9.53 -16.06 13.12
C LEU A 52 -10.35 -15.57 14.32
N SER A 53 -9.73 -15.49 15.51
CA SER A 53 -10.32 -14.89 16.70
C SER A 53 -10.12 -13.37 16.65
N ALA A 54 -10.63 -12.74 15.58
CA ALA A 54 -10.82 -11.30 15.59
C ALA A 54 -11.84 -10.99 16.69
N THR A 55 -11.35 -10.70 17.89
CA THR A 55 -12.13 -10.12 18.97
C THR A 55 -12.76 -8.86 18.40
N GLU A 56 -14.08 -8.74 18.52
CA GLU A 56 -14.78 -7.50 18.16
C GLU A 56 -14.25 -6.39 19.07
N GLU A 57 -13.16 -5.73 18.66
CA GLU A 57 -12.75 -4.48 19.28
C GLU A 57 -13.90 -3.51 19.08
N LYS A 58 -14.54 -3.12 20.19
CA LYS A 58 -15.55 -2.08 20.19
C LYS A 58 -14.94 -0.83 19.55
N PRO A 59 -15.52 -0.27 18.50
CA PRO A 59 -15.02 0.98 17.95
C PRO A 59 -15.04 2.02 19.07
N ALA A 60 -13.87 2.56 19.41
CA ALA A 60 -13.77 3.65 20.34
C ALA A 60 -14.56 4.84 19.76
N THR A 61 -15.68 5.19 20.39
CA THR A 61 -16.51 6.31 19.97
C THR A 61 -15.85 7.61 20.38
N PHE A 62 -14.96 8.13 19.53
CA PHE A 62 -14.55 9.52 19.58
C PHE A 62 -15.48 10.36 18.68
N GLY A 63 -15.64 11.65 18.98
CA GLY A 63 -16.41 12.59 18.14
C GLY A 63 -15.92 12.59 16.68
N GLY A 64 -16.81 12.89 15.72
CA GLY A 64 -16.57 12.65 14.28
C GLY A 64 -15.25 13.22 13.72
N ALA A 65 -14.86 14.43 14.14
CA ALA A 65 -13.60 15.05 13.72
C ALA A 65 -12.35 14.36 14.32
N LEU A 66 -12.43 13.93 15.59
CA LEU A 66 -11.33 13.28 16.28
C LEU A 66 -11.12 11.85 15.74
N SER A 67 -12.22 11.13 15.47
CA SER A 67 -12.21 9.82 14.80
C SER A 67 -11.61 9.91 13.39
N PHE A 68 -11.94 10.97 12.64
CA PHE A 68 -11.32 11.22 11.33
C PHE A 68 -9.81 11.46 11.45
N LEU A 69 -9.38 12.33 12.37
CA LEU A 69 -7.97 12.65 12.57
C LEU A 69 -7.18 11.43 13.04
N GLN A 70 -7.73 10.64 13.97
CA GLN A 70 -7.10 9.41 14.46
C GLN A 70 -6.95 8.39 13.33
N GLY A 71 -8.01 8.15 12.55
CA GLY A 71 -7.94 7.26 11.38
C GLY A 71 -6.98 7.78 10.30
N ALA A 72 -6.87 9.10 10.14
CA ALA A 72 -5.92 9.71 9.23
C ALA A 72 -4.48 9.50 9.70
N LEU A 73 -4.18 9.72 10.98
CA LEU A 73 -2.86 9.58 11.59
C LEU A 73 -2.38 8.13 11.66
N ILE A 74 -3.26 7.18 11.97
CA ILE A 74 -2.95 5.75 11.98
C ILE A 74 -2.60 5.28 10.56
N SER A 75 -3.43 5.65 9.59
CA SER A 75 -3.17 5.34 8.17
C SER A 75 -1.87 5.99 7.69
N ALA A 76 -1.64 7.23 8.12
CA ALA A 76 -0.47 8.00 7.76
C ALA A 76 0.82 7.38 8.28
N SER A 77 0.81 6.96 9.54
CA SER A 77 1.96 6.35 10.19
C SER A 77 2.18 4.89 9.77
N ASN A 78 1.47 4.37 8.76
CA ASN A 78 1.58 2.99 8.34
C ASN A 78 2.87 2.78 7.53
N PRO A 79 3.91 2.15 8.11
CA PRO A 79 5.19 1.98 7.42
C PRO A 79 5.05 1.09 6.17
N LYS A 80 4.02 0.24 6.12
CA LYS A 80 3.74 -0.62 4.97
C LYS A 80 3.41 0.20 3.72
N VAL A 81 2.56 1.21 3.85
CA VAL A 81 2.10 2.04 2.73
C VAL A 81 3.24 2.92 2.22
N ILE A 82 3.99 3.54 3.16
CA ILE A 82 5.14 4.37 2.85
C ILE A 82 6.18 3.58 2.04
N LEU A 83 6.60 2.42 2.55
CA LEU A 83 7.60 1.60 1.87
C LEU A 83 7.07 1.02 0.55
N PHE A 84 5.76 0.75 0.44
CA PHE A 84 5.15 0.35 -0.82
C PHE A 84 5.28 1.45 -1.88
N TYR A 85 4.91 2.69 -1.58
CA TYR A 85 5.04 3.80 -2.53
C TYR A 85 6.49 4.05 -2.93
N ILE A 86 7.41 4.01 -1.96
CA ILE A 86 8.84 4.17 -2.20
C ILE A 86 9.40 3.10 -3.16
N ALA A 87 8.99 1.85 -3.00
CA ALA A 87 9.41 0.77 -3.89
C ALA A 87 8.74 0.87 -5.26
N PHE A 88 7.43 1.11 -5.26
CA PHE A 88 6.57 0.92 -6.43
C PHE A 88 6.63 2.11 -7.38
N LEU A 89 6.53 3.36 -6.90
CA LEU A 89 6.47 4.56 -7.75
C LEU A 89 7.63 4.64 -8.76
N PRO A 90 8.91 4.51 -8.34
CA PRO A 90 10.05 4.53 -9.25
C PRO A 90 10.04 3.47 -10.34
N THR A 91 9.29 2.37 -10.14
CA THR A 91 9.28 1.23 -11.06
C THR A 91 8.43 1.51 -12.29
N PHE A 92 7.35 2.27 -12.11
CA PHE A 92 6.33 2.50 -13.13
C PHE A 92 6.44 3.88 -13.76
N MET A 93 7.07 4.84 -13.09
CA MET A 93 7.22 6.21 -13.58
C MET A 93 8.67 6.68 -13.48
N ASP A 94 9.13 7.37 -14.51
CA ASP A 94 10.39 8.09 -14.46
C ASP A 94 10.19 9.41 -13.70
N LEU A 95 10.57 9.37 -12.43
CA LEU A 95 10.42 10.50 -11.51
C LEU A 95 11.35 11.68 -11.86
N SER A 96 12.35 11.49 -12.72
CA SER A 96 13.31 12.56 -13.09
C SER A 96 12.73 13.57 -14.07
N VAL A 97 11.74 13.15 -14.87
CA VAL A 97 11.08 13.97 -15.90
C VAL A 97 9.59 14.19 -15.63
N MET A 98 9.11 13.80 -14.45
CA MET A 98 7.70 13.92 -14.08
C MET A 98 7.24 15.39 -13.99
N THR A 99 6.08 15.67 -14.57
CA THR A 99 5.41 16.96 -14.52
C THR A 99 4.32 16.98 -13.43
N ALA A 100 3.83 18.17 -13.07
CA ALA A 100 2.71 18.31 -12.13
C ALA A 100 1.43 17.57 -12.62
N THR A 101 1.24 17.47 -13.94
CA THR A 101 0.13 16.74 -14.55
C THR A 101 0.23 15.24 -14.26
N ASP A 102 1.43 14.67 -14.31
CA ASP A 102 1.66 13.25 -14.03
C ASP A 102 1.35 12.91 -12.57
N ILE A 103 1.72 13.81 -11.64
CA ILE A 103 1.38 13.67 -10.22
C ILE A 103 -0.14 13.71 -10.03
N GLY A 104 -0.82 14.65 -10.68
CA GLY A 104 -2.28 14.77 -10.63
C GLY A 104 -2.99 13.52 -11.17
N LEU A 105 -2.49 12.96 -12.28
CA LEU A 105 -3.03 11.75 -12.89
C LEU A 105 -2.78 10.51 -12.01
N ALA A 106 -1.57 10.36 -11.44
CA ALA A 106 -1.26 9.29 -10.50
C ALA A 106 -2.13 9.35 -9.23
N ALA A 107 -2.35 10.55 -8.69
CA ALA A 107 -3.24 10.78 -7.56
C ALA A 107 -4.70 10.43 -7.90
N PHE A 108 -5.17 10.82 -9.09
CA PHE A 108 -6.52 10.50 -9.56
C PHE A 108 -6.72 8.99 -9.75
N LEU A 109 -5.79 8.30 -10.44
CA LEU A 109 -5.85 6.85 -10.63
C LEU A 109 -5.84 6.11 -9.29
N THR A 110 -5.01 6.57 -8.34
CA THR A 110 -4.96 6.00 -6.99
C THR A 110 -6.27 6.20 -6.25
N LEU A 111 -6.87 7.39 -6.33
CA LEU A 111 -8.18 7.66 -5.76
C LEU A 111 -9.24 6.72 -6.35
N VAL A 112 -9.29 6.57 -7.68
CA VAL A 112 -10.25 5.69 -8.36
C VAL A 112 -10.04 4.24 -7.93
N ALA A 113 -8.80 3.75 -7.93
CA ALA A 113 -8.47 2.38 -7.52
C ALA A 113 -8.86 2.11 -6.05
N LEU A 114 -8.57 3.04 -5.14
CA LEU A 114 -8.98 2.95 -3.74
C LEU A 114 -10.51 2.94 -3.61
N MET A 115 -11.20 3.84 -4.30
CA MET A 115 -12.67 3.90 -4.27
C MET A 115 -13.31 2.61 -4.76
N ILE A 116 -12.84 2.06 -5.88
CA ILE A 116 -13.30 0.77 -6.40
C ILE A 116 -13.04 -0.34 -5.38
N GLY A 117 -11.83 -0.42 -4.83
CA GLY A 117 -11.45 -1.41 -3.83
C GLY A 117 -12.34 -1.35 -2.58
N LEU A 118 -12.54 -0.15 -2.02
CA LEU A 118 -13.42 0.08 -0.87
C LEU A 118 -14.87 -0.27 -1.19
N MET A 119 -15.36 0.09 -2.38
CA MET A 119 -16.72 -0.21 -2.80
C MET A 119 -16.93 -1.72 -3.01
N CYS A 120 -15.95 -2.42 -3.59
CA CYS A 120 -15.96 -3.89 -3.64
C CYS A 120 -16.01 -4.48 -2.23
N ILE A 121 -15.18 -4.01 -1.31
CA ILE A 121 -15.21 -4.48 0.08
C ILE A 121 -16.58 -4.20 0.69
N ALA A 122 -17.15 -3.00 0.53
CA ALA A 122 -18.45 -2.64 1.09
C ALA A 122 -19.58 -3.53 0.55
N LEU A 123 -19.63 -3.76 -0.76
CA LEU A 123 -20.64 -4.60 -1.42
C LEU A 123 -20.51 -6.07 -1.06
N PHE A 124 -19.27 -6.56 -0.94
CA PHE A 124 -19.01 -7.96 -0.64
C PHE A 124 -18.78 -8.24 0.84
N ALA A 125 -18.79 -7.24 1.74
CA ALA A 125 -18.46 -7.39 3.15
C ALA A 125 -19.25 -8.52 3.83
N ALA A 126 -20.57 -8.59 3.58
CA ALA A 126 -21.43 -9.63 4.14
C ALA A 126 -21.09 -11.05 3.63
N LYS A 127 -20.73 -11.19 2.35
CA LYS A 127 -20.31 -12.47 1.74
C LYS A 127 -18.88 -12.84 2.15
N ALA A 128 -17.99 -11.85 2.17
CA ALA A 128 -16.60 -11.95 2.59
C ALA A 128 -16.52 -12.40 4.06
N ARG A 129 -17.39 -11.88 4.95
CA ARG A 129 -17.47 -12.32 6.35
C ARG A 129 -17.82 -13.80 6.50
N LYS A 130 -18.60 -14.38 5.58
CA LYS A 130 -18.87 -15.83 5.56
C LYS A 130 -17.69 -16.62 4.98
N LEU A 131 -17.05 -16.09 3.93
CA LEU A 131 -15.90 -16.72 3.28
C LEU A 131 -14.65 -16.74 4.18
N PHE A 132 -14.41 -15.67 4.94
CA PHE A 132 -13.31 -15.51 5.87
C PHE A 132 -13.46 -16.29 7.18
N LYS A 133 -14.57 -17.02 7.38
CA LYS A 133 -14.66 -18.05 8.44
C LYS A 133 -13.86 -19.31 8.10
N SER A 134 -13.53 -19.53 6.83
CA SER A 134 -12.75 -20.70 6.42
C SER A 134 -11.25 -20.38 6.39
N GLU A 135 -10.48 -21.08 7.23
CA GLU A 135 -9.01 -21.01 7.22
C GLU A 135 -8.42 -21.20 5.81
N ARG A 136 -9.01 -22.09 5.01
CA ARG A 136 -8.55 -22.37 3.64
C ARG A 136 -8.71 -21.16 2.73
N ALA A 137 -9.79 -20.40 2.87
CA ALA A 137 -10.05 -19.21 2.07
C ALA A 137 -9.07 -18.08 2.44
N VAL A 138 -8.86 -17.85 3.74
CA VAL A 138 -7.90 -16.85 4.23
C VAL A 138 -6.47 -17.22 3.84
N LYS A 139 -6.07 -18.50 3.98
CA LYS A 139 -4.76 -18.99 3.46
C LYS A 139 -4.62 -18.70 1.98
N ARG A 140 -5.60 -19.05 1.15
CA ARG A 140 -5.53 -18.84 -0.32
C ARG A 140 -5.39 -17.36 -0.67
N LEU A 141 -6.15 -16.47 0.00
CA LEU A 141 -6.05 -15.03 -0.21
C LEU A 141 -4.67 -14.49 0.18
N ASN A 142 -4.17 -14.89 1.35
CA ASN A 142 -2.84 -14.51 1.81
C ASN A 142 -1.75 -15.02 0.86
N LYS A 143 -1.88 -16.26 0.36
CA LYS A 143 -0.95 -16.80 -0.63
C LYS A 143 -1.00 -16.03 -1.95
N SER A 144 -2.19 -15.74 -2.48
CA SER A 144 -2.32 -15.02 -3.76
C SER A 144 -1.79 -13.61 -3.67
N ALA A 145 -2.16 -12.86 -2.62
CA ALA A 145 -1.66 -11.52 -2.40
C ALA A 145 -0.15 -11.51 -2.12
N GLY A 146 0.35 -12.47 -1.33
CA GLY A 146 1.78 -12.65 -1.08
C GLY A 146 2.56 -12.93 -2.36
N SER A 147 2.07 -13.81 -3.23
CA SER A 147 2.68 -14.09 -4.54
C SER A 147 2.78 -12.83 -5.41
N ILE A 148 1.73 -12.01 -5.45
CA ILE A 148 1.73 -10.74 -6.20
C ILE A 148 2.80 -9.80 -5.65
N MET A 149 2.94 -9.69 -4.32
CA MET A 149 3.98 -8.83 -3.71
C MET A 149 5.39 -9.34 -3.99
N VAL A 150 5.64 -10.65 -3.88
CA VAL A 150 6.94 -11.25 -4.22
C VAL A 150 7.25 -11.05 -5.70
N ALA A 151 6.29 -11.27 -6.59
CA ALA A 151 6.47 -11.06 -8.03
C ALA A 151 6.79 -9.59 -8.34
N ALA A 152 6.09 -8.65 -7.72
CA ALA A 152 6.38 -7.21 -7.87
C ALA A 152 7.79 -6.85 -7.38
N GLY A 153 8.20 -7.35 -6.21
CA GLY A 153 9.55 -7.13 -5.68
C GLY A 153 10.65 -7.76 -6.54
N ALA A 154 10.45 -9.00 -7.01
CA ALA A 154 11.39 -9.67 -7.90
C ALA A 154 11.50 -8.96 -9.26
N PHE A 155 10.37 -8.53 -9.82
CA PHE A 155 10.34 -7.72 -11.04
C PHE A 155 11.12 -6.41 -10.86
N LEU A 156 10.96 -5.75 -9.72
CA LEU A 156 11.70 -4.52 -9.41
C LEU A 156 13.21 -4.73 -9.32
N VAL A 157 13.68 -5.83 -8.72
CA VAL A 157 15.11 -6.18 -8.72
C VAL A 157 15.62 -6.48 -10.14
N SER A 158 14.79 -7.07 -11.01
CA SER A 158 15.19 -7.42 -12.38
C SER A 158 15.29 -6.22 -13.33
N ARG A 159 14.57 -5.12 -13.03
CA ARG A 159 14.57 -3.91 -13.84
C ARG A 159 15.70 -3.00 -13.34
N ASN A 160 16.91 -3.22 -13.84
CA ASN A 160 18.06 -2.39 -13.49
C ASN A 160 18.10 -1.12 -14.36
#